data_AF-A0A5J6Q280-F1
#
_entry.id   AF-A0A5J6Q280-F1
#
_cell.length_a   1.000
_cell.length_b   1.000
_cell.length_c   1.000
_cell.angle_alpha   90.00
_cell.angle_beta   90.00
_cell.angle_gamma   90.00
#
_symmetry.space_group_name_H-M   'P 1'
#
loop_
_entity.id
_entity.type
_entity.pdbx_description
1 polymer ?
#
loop_
_entity_poly.entity_id
_entity_poly.type
_entity_poly.pdbx_seq_one_letter_code
_entity_poly.pdbx_strand_id
1 'polypeptide(L)' 'MAVPEPRALAWNDDGELDAQDRFDLLQNLMLTENDCVQMELIAAIERLTLEQVSLTGAVTQILSG' A
#
# COMPACT_ATOMS: atom_id res chain seq x y z
N MET A 1 -19.55 22.24 -8.43
CA MET A 1 -18.48 21.59 -7.66
C MET A 1 -19.13 20.44 -6.92
N ALA A 2 -18.90 19.20 -7.36
CA ALA A 2 -19.47 18.03 -6.68
C ALA A 2 -18.66 17.79 -5.41
N VAL A 3 -19.34 17.69 -4.27
CA VAL A 3 -18.71 17.20 -3.04
C VAL A 3 -18.39 15.72 -3.31
N PRO A 4 -17.15 15.26 -3.12
CA PRO A 4 -16.85 13.84 -3.26
C PRO A 4 -17.73 13.08 -2.29
N GLU A 5 -18.57 12.17 -2.81
CA GLU A 5 -19.39 11.34 -1.95
C GLU A 5 -18.48 10.47 -1.06
N PRO A 6 -18.80 10.30 0.22
CA PRO A 6 -18.06 9.40 1.09
C PRO A 6 -18.19 7.98 0.55
N ARG A 7 -17.18 7.55 -0.20
CA ARG A 7 -17.04 6.20 -0.73
C ARG A 7 -16.65 5.28 0.41
N ALA A 8 -17.38 4.18 0.57
CA ALA A 8 -16.99 3.11 1.47
C ALA A 8 -15.73 2.42 0.94
N LEU A 9 -14.78 2.14 1.83
CA LEU A 9 -13.60 1.35 1.50
C LEU A 9 -14.03 -0.08 1.16
N ALA A 10 -13.53 -0.62 0.06
CA ALA A 10 -13.67 -2.01 -0.28
C ALA A 10 -12.69 -2.85 0.56
N TRP A 11 -13.20 -3.94 1.10
CA TRP A 11 -12.44 -4.93 1.85
C TRP A 11 -12.52 -6.26 1.11
N ASN A 12 -11.43 -7.01 1.10
CA ASN A 12 -11.40 -8.36 0.56
C ASN A 12 -11.95 -9.37 1.60
N ASP A 13 -12.13 -10.62 1.18
CA ASP A 13 -12.66 -11.69 2.03
C ASP A 13 -11.72 -12.04 3.21
N ASP A 14 -10.44 -11.69 3.12
CA ASP A 14 -9.44 -11.85 4.18
C ASP A 14 -9.50 -10.73 5.24
N GLY A 15 -10.38 -9.73 5.05
CA GLY A 15 -10.50 -8.59 5.97
C GLY A 15 -9.38 -7.56 5.81
N GLU A 16 -8.68 -7.56 4.68
CA GLU A 16 -7.75 -6.51 4.28
C GLU A 16 -8.44 -5.51 3.35
N LEU A 17 -7.92 -4.28 3.29
CA LEU A 17 -8.37 -3.31 2.30
C LEU A 17 -7.99 -3.77 0.89
N ASP A 18 -8.91 -3.58 -0.06
CA ASP A 18 -8.60 -3.76 -1.47
C ASP A 18 -7.38 -2.91 -1.87
N ALA A 19 -6.60 -3.39 -2.83
CA ALA A 19 -5.36 -2.75 -3.25
C ALA A 19 -5.56 -1.29 -3.64
N GLN A 20 -6.68 -0.95 -4.29
CA GLN A 20 -6.99 0.41 -4.71
C GLN A 20 -7.31 1.30 -3.51
N ASP A 21 -8.15 0.84 -2.59
CA ASP A 21 -8.53 1.60 -1.39
C ASP A 21 -7.38 1.77 -0.41
N ARG A 22 -6.49 0.77 -0.32
CA ARG A 22 -5.24 0.87 0.43
C ARG A 22 -4.31 1.93 -0.17
N PHE A 23 -4.21 2.00 -1.50
CA PHE A 23 -3.39 2.99 -2.19
C PHE A 23 -3.96 4.41 -2.02
N ASP A 24 -5.27 4.57 -2.16
CA ASP A 24 -5.96 5.85 -1.95
C ASP A 24 -5.78 6.34 -0.50
N LEU A 25 -5.86 5.44 0.49
CA LEU A 25 -5.61 5.74 1.90
C LEU A 25 -4.16 6.18 2.15
N LEU A 26 -3.18 5.46 1.61
CA LEU A 26 -1.76 5.81 1.75
C LEU A 26 -1.45 7.17 1.12
N GLN A 27 -2.01 7.46 -0.06
CA GLN A 27 -1.89 8.78 -0.68
C GLN A 27 -2.50 9.87 0.20
N ASN A 28 -3.67 9.64 0.78
CA ASN A 28 -4.32 10.62 1.64
C ASN A 28 -3.48 10.90 2.89
N LEU A 29 -2.96 9.86 3.54
CA LEU A 29 -2.05 9.99 4.68
C LEU A 29 -0.79 10.77 4.30
N MET A 30 -0.17 10.46 3.15
CA MET A 30 0.98 11.22 2.65
C MET A 30 0.69 12.71 2.42
N LEU A 31 -0.54 13.08 2.05
CA LEU A 31 -0.91 14.46 1.76
C LEU A 31 -1.38 15.25 2.99
N THR A 32 -1.83 14.57 4.04
CA THR A 32 -2.49 15.19 5.20
C THR A 32 -1.68 15.13 6.48
N GLU A 33 -0.80 14.14 6.62
CA GLU A 33 0.02 13.97 7.81
C GLU A 33 1.26 14.88 7.81
N ASN A 34 1.87 15.03 8.99
CA ASN A 34 3.09 15.81 9.17
C ASN A 34 4.33 15.10 8.61
N ASP A 35 5.40 15.87 8.38
CA ASP A 35 6.66 15.40 7.76
C ASP A 35 7.27 14.17 8.45
N CYS A 36 7.14 14.05 9.77
CA CYS A 36 7.70 12.92 10.52
C CYS A 36 6.95 11.62 10.18
N VAL A 37 5.62 11.69 10.08
CA VAL A 37 4.78 10.53 9.74
C VAL A 37 4.94 10.17 8.25
N GLN A 38 5.07 11.15 7.37
CA GLN A 38 5.35 10.91 5.95
C GLN A 38 6.67 10.15 5.74
N MET A 39 7.73 10.54 6.44
CA MET A 39 9.04 9.86 6.36
C MET A 39 8.98 8.41 6.82
N GLU A 40 8.26 8.14 7.92
CA GLU A 40 8.04 6.77 8.40
C GLU A 40 7.18 5.95 7.40
N LEU A 41 6.16 6.57 6.79
CA LEU A 41 5.31 5.92 5.80
C LEU A 41 6.10 5.55 4.54
N ILE A 42 6.96 6.46 4.05
CA ILE A 42 7.86 6.22 2.92
C ILE A 42 8.80 5.05 3.26
N ALA A 43 9.45 5.07 4.42
CA ALA A 43 10.36 4.00 4.83
C ALA A 43 9.65 2.65 4.95
N ALA A 44 8.41 2.63 5.46
CA ALA A 44 7.61 1.41 5.54
C ALA A 44 7.25 0.87 4.15
N ILE A 45 6.83 1.74 3.21
CA ILE A 45 6.54 1.36 1.82
C ILE A 45 7.78 0.80 1.13
N GLU A 46 8.94 1.45 1.27
CA GLU A 46 10.20 0.99 0.67
C GLU A 46 10.59 -0.40 1.16
N ARG A 47 10.41 -0.68 2.46
CA ARG A 47 10.68 -2.00 3.05
C ARG A 47 9.72 -3.07 2.54
N LEU A 48 8.41 -2.77 2.50
CA LEU A 48 7.40 -3.68 1.96
C LEU A 48 7.64 -4.00 0.48
N THR A 49 8.10 -3.01 -0.28
CA THR A 49 8.44 -3.18 -1.70
C THR A 49 9.67 -4.07 -1.85
N LEU A 50 10.69 -3.90 -1.00
CA LEU A 50 11.88 -4.76 -0.98
C LEU A 50 11.54 -6.22 -0.62
N GLU A 51 10.67 -6.45 0.36
CA GLU A 51 10.26 -7.79 0.77
C GLU A 51 9.45 -8.48 -0.32
N GLN A 52 8.52 -7.78 -0.97
CA GLN A 52 7.75 -8.32 -2.08
C GLN A 52 8.62 -8.62 -3.32
N VAL A 53 9.58 -7.76 -3.65
CA VAL A 53 10.53 -8.00 -4.74
C VAL A 53 11.46 -9.19 -4.41
N SER A 54 11.89 -9.32 -3.15
CA SER A 54 12.72 -10.44 -2.70
C SER A 54 11.96 -11.77 -2.71
N LEU A 55 10.68 -11.78 -2.31
CA LEU A 55 9.80 -12.93 -2.43
C LEU A 55 9.58 -13.32 -3.90
N THR A 56 9.35 -12.35 -4.77
CA THR A 56 9.15 -12.60 -6.20
C THR A 56 10.42 -13.16 -6.85
N GLY A 57 11.59 -12.59 -6.54
CA GLY A 57 12.89 -13.08 -7.02
C GLY A 57 13.24 -14.49 -6.52
N ALA A 58 12.91 -14.82 -5.28
CA ALA A 58 13.06 -16.16 -4.74
C ALA A 58 12.14 -17.18 -5.44
N VAL A 59 10.89 -16.79 -5.73
CA VAL A 59 9.94 -17.64 -6.47
C VAL A 59 10.41 -17.89 -7.90
N THR A 60 10.99 -16.90 -8.60
CA THR A 60 11.57 -17.13 -9.93
C THR A 60 12.78 -18.07 -9.87
N GLN A 61 13.58 -18.01 -8.80
CA GLN A 61 14.72 -18.92 -8.62
C GLN A 61 14.28 -20.37 -8.37
N ILE A 62 13.20 -20.58 -7.61
CA ILE A 62 12.63 -21.90 -7.32
C ILE A 62 12.00 -22.54 -8.57
N LEU A 63 11.42 -21.73 -9.46
CA LEU A 63 10.81 -22.21 -10.70
C LEU A 63 11.83 -22.45 -11.84
N SER A 64 13.09 -22.04 -11.66
CA SER A 64 14.16 -22.13 -12.66
C SER A 64 15.27 -23.16 -12.31
N GLY A 65 15.11 -23.93 -11.23
CA GLY A 65 16.01 -25.00 -10.80
C GLY A 65 15.32 -26.36 -10.84
#